data_AF-A0A7X6N6N8-F1
#
_entry.id   AF-A0A7X6N6N8-F1
#
_cell.length_a   1.000
_cell.length_b   1.000
_cell.length_c   1.000
_cell.angle_alpha   90.00
_cell.angle_beta   90.00
_cell.angle_gamma   90.00
#
_symmetry.space_group_name_H-M   'P 1'
#
loop_
_entity.id
_entity.type
_entity.pdbx_description
1 polymer ?
#
loop_
_entity_poly.entity_id
_entity_poly.type
_entity_poly.pdbx_seq_one_letter_code
_entity_poly.pdbx_strand_id
1 'polypeptide(L)' 'MFDDLPTLSHQEQQEAVEKIQQLMTQGISTAEAIKIVATEIRAEKAAESKE' A
#
# COMPACT_ATOMS: atom_id res chain seq x y z
N MET A 1 -17.07 9.80 -0.61
CA MET A 1 -15.97 10.20 0.29
C MET A 1 -14.92 9.08 0.50
N PHE A 2 -14.99 7.99 -0.28
CA PHE A 2 -13.96 6.94 -0.35
C PHE A 2 -13.54 6.64 -1.81
N ASP A 3 -14.02 7.44 -2.78
CA ASP A 3 -13.78 7.28 -4.23
C ASP A 3 -12.34 7.57 -4.69
N ASP A 4 -11.47 7.98 -3.77
CA ASP A 4 -10.07 8.34 -4.07
C ASP A 4 -9.07 7.29 -3.57
N LEU A 5 -9.56 6.17 -3.02
CA LEU A 5 -8.74 5.00 -2.81
C LEU A 5 -8.79 4.12 -4.06
N PRO A 6 -7.64 3.85 -4.72
CA PRO A 6 -7.64 2.87 -5.80
C PRO A 6 -8.22 1.56 -5.28
N THR A 7 -9.17 0.99 -6.00
CA THR A 7 -9.73 -0.32 -5.67
C THR A 7 -8.65 -1.36 -5.87
N LEU A 8 -8.05 -1.81 -4.76
CA LEU A 8 -7.05 -2.88 -4.74
C LEU A 8 -7.73 -4.22 -5.00
N SER A 9 -7.14 -5.02 -5.87
CA SER A 9 -7.47 -6.44 -6.00
C SER A 9 -7.19 -7.18 -4.67
N HIS A 10 -7.80 -8.34 -4.48
CA HIS A 10 -7.53 -9.17 -3.31
C HIS A 10 -6.05 -9.53 -3.15
N GLN A 11 -5.33 -9.68 -4.26
CA GLN A 11 -3.90 -9.95 -4.24
C GLN A 11 -3.10 -8.74 -3.73
N GLU A 12 -3.37 -7.55 -4.26
CA GLU A 12 -2.68 -6.32 -3.81
C GLU A 12 -3.00 -5.99 -2.35
N GLN A 13 -4.21 -6.30 -1.88
CA GLN A 13 -4.55 -6.18 -0.45
C GLN A 13 -3.70 -7.13 0.41
N GLN A 14 -3.51 -8.37 -0.02
CA GLN A 14 -2.69 -9.35 0.69
C GLN A 14 -1.21 -8.91 0.72
N GLU A 15 -0.68 -8.47 -0.42
CA GLU A 15 0.69 -7.94 -0.54
C GLU A 15 0.90 -6.72 0.36
N ALA A 16 -0.07 -5.80 0.42
CA ALA A 16 -0.04 -4.64 1.31
C ALA A 16 0.03 -5.06 2.79
N VAL A 17 -0.75 -6.07 3.20
CA VAL A 17 -0.75 -6.59 4.58
C VAL A 17 0.59 -7.25 4.94
N GLU A 18 1.14 -8.05 4.03
CA GLU A 18 2.44 -8.69 4.22
C GLU A 18 3.56 -7.66 4.35
N LYS A 19 3.52 -6.61 3.52
CA LYS A 19 4.52 -5.55 3.56
C LYS A 19 4.43 -4.72 4.83
N ILE A 20 3.22 -4.39 5.30
CA ILE A 20 3.03 -3.74 6.61
C ILE A 20 3.62 -4.60 7.74
N GLN A 21 3.35 -5.91 7.74
CA GLN A 21 3.93 -6.82 8.73
C GLN A 21 5.46 -6.86 8.65
N GLN A 22 6.06 -6.91 7.47
CA GLN A 22 7.51 -6.85 7.28
C GLN A 22 8.13 -5.53 7.76
N LEU A 23 7.45 -4.40 7.58
CA LEU A 23 7.93 -3.11 8.10
C LEU A 23 7.85 -3.09 9.64
N MET A 24 6.80 -3.67 10.20
CA MET A 24 6.67 -3.81 11.65
C MET A 24 7.76 -4.70 12.27
N THR A 25 8.16 -5.80 11.62
CA THR A 25 9.27 -6.63 12.11
C THR A 25 10.61 -5.90 12.05
N GLN A 26 10.75 -4.91 11.17
CA GLN A 26 11.90 -4.00 11.12
C GLN A 26 11.87 -2.90 12.18
N GLY A 27 10.83 -2.87 13.03
CA GLY A 27 10.66 -1.88 14.09
C GLY A 27 9.98 -0.58 13.63
N ILE A 28 9.43 -0.54 12.41
CA ILE A 28 8.66 0.60 11.91
C ILE A 28 7.28 0.61 12.58
N SER A 29 6.83 1.79 13.01
CA SER A 29 5.51 1.93 13.60
C SER A 29 4.41 1.58 12.59
N THR A 30 3.31 0.99 13.06
CA THR A 30 2.20 0.60 12.16
C THR A 30 1.65 1.77 11.35
N ALA A 31 1.56 2.97 11.94
CA ALA A 31 1.09 4.16 11.24
C ALA A 31 2.04 4.58 10.10
N GLU A 32 3.35 4.49 10.33
CA GLU A 32 4.37 4.80 9.33
C GLU A 32 4.43 3.72 8.23
N ALA A 33 4.32 2.45 8.61
CA ALA A 33 4.23 1.33 7.67
C ALA A 33 3.04 1.47 6.72
N ILE A 34 1.85 1.80 7.25
CA ILE A 34 0.67 2.08 6.42
C ILE A 34 0.92 3.25 5.47
N LYS A 35 1.57 4.32 5.93
CA LYS A 35 1.87 5.49 5.09
C LYS A 35 2.83 5.15 3.96
N ILE A 36 3.86 4.33 4.22
CA ILE A 36 4.81 3.85 3.22
C ILE A 36 4.06 3.04 2.16
N VAL A 37 3.33 2.01 2.57
CA VAL A 37 2.61 1.12 1.65
C VAL A 37 1.54 1.86 0.85
N ALA A 38 0.77 2.76 1.47
CA ALA A 38 -0.20 3.59 0.76
C ALA A 38 0.44 4.58 -0.24
N THR A 39 1.71 4.94 -0.05
CA THR A 39 2.46 5.77 -1.00
C THR A 39 2.96 4.94 -2.17
N GLU A 40 3.50 3.74 -1.91
CA GLU A 40 3.92 2.79 -2.94
C GLU A 40 2.75 2.40 -3.85
N ILE A 41 1.61 2.00 -3.28
CA ILE A 41 0.39 1.64 -4.03
C ILE A 41 -0.06 2.77 -4.96
N ARG A 42 -0.04 4.03 -4.48
CA ARG A 42 -0.43 5.18 -5.32
C ARG A 42 0.58 5.44 -6.43
N ALA A 43 1.87 5.25 -6.18
CA ALA A 43 2.90 5.39 -7.20
C ALA A 43 2.78 4.30 -8.28
N GLU A 44 2.54 3.05 -7.87
CA GLU A 44 2.30 1.92 -8.78
C GLU A 44 1.07 2.16 -9.64
N LYS A 45 -0.07 2.54 -9.05
CA LYS A 45 -1.30 2.84 -9.80
C LYS A 45 -1.17 4.04 -10.75
N ALA A 46 -0.41 5.06 -10.36
CA ALA A 46 -0.13 6.21 -11.21
C ALA A 46 0.82 5.86 -12.37
N ALA A 47 1.72 4.88 -12.19
CA ALA A 47 2.58 4.35 -13.24
C ALA A 47 1.79 3.44 -14.19
N GLU A 48 0.96 2.54 -13.65
CA GLU A 48 0.10 1.60 -14.40
C GLU A 48 -0.92 2.34 -15.29
N SER A 49 -1.42 3.49 -14.84
CA SER A 49 -2.33 4.34 -15.64
C SER A 49 -1.64 5.15 -16.76
N LYS A 50 -0.30 5.10 -16.84
CA LYS A 50 0.52 5.87 -17.80
C LYS A 50 1.10 5.03 -18.94
N GLU A 51 0.87 3.72 -18.94
CA GLU A 51 1.20 2.79 -20.05
C GLU A 51 -0.05 2.47 -20.89
#